data_AF-C1AWA2-F1
#
_entry.id   AF-C1AWA2-F1
#
_cell.length_a   1.000
_cell.length_b   1.000
_cell.length_c   1.000
_cell.angle_alpha   90.00
_cell.angle_beta   90.00
_cell.angle_gamma   90.00
#
_symmetry.space_group_name_H-M   'P 1'
#
loop_
_entity.id
_entity.type
_entity.pdbx_description
1 polymer ?
#
loop_
_entity_poly.entity_id
_entity_poly.type
_entity_poly.pdbx_seq_one_letter_code
_entity_poly.pdbx_strand_id
1 'polypeptide(L)'
;MREHFVDALVTGWEPLEGTFSMSDPDDEHVVATAVVGGAGVIVTLNLKGFPRERVPGNIQVISPAEFAADTVSASAAAAARAV
;
A
#
# COMPACT_ATOMS: atom_id res chain seq x y z
N MET A 1 3.32 1.17 -16.33
CA MET A 1 2.84 0.25 -15.26
C MET A 1 2.15 -0.96 -15.86
N ARG A 2 1.00 -0.82 -16.54
CA ARG A 2 0.24 -1.96 -17.10
C ARG A 2 1.01 -2.81 -18.13
N GLU A 3 1.94 -2.23 -18.89
CA GLU A 3 2.72 -2.95 -19.91
C GLU A 3 3.96 -3.68 -19.36
N HIS A 4 4.45 -3.28 -18.18
CA HIS A 4 5.70 -3.82 -17.61
C HIS A 4 5.46 -4.59 -16.30
N PHE A 5 4.33 -4.37 -15.64
CA PHE A 5 3.91 -4.99 -14.39
C PHE A 5 2.45 -5.39 -14.53
N VAL A 6 2.20 -6.40 -15.37
CA VAL A 6 0.85 -6.87 -15.66
C VAL A 6 0.09 -7.31 -14.41
N ASP A 7 0.81 -7.86 -13.44
CA ASP A 7 0.26 -8.32 -12.16
C ASP A 7 0.07 -7.20 -11.12
N ALA A 8 0.48 -5.97 -11.44
CA ALA A 8 0.31 -4.82 -10.53
C ALA A 8 -1.09 -4.19 -10.62
N LEU A 9 -1.92 -4.59 -11.59
CA LEU A 9 -3.27 -4.07 -11.74
C LEU A 9 -4.24 -4.83 -10.82
N VAL A 10 -4.74 -4.16 -9.80
CA VAL A 10 -5.85 -4.66 -8.98
C VAL A 10 -7.17 -4.21 -9.60
N THR A 11 -8.11 -5.14 -9.77
CA THR A 11 -9.47 -4.89 -10.32
C THR A 11 -10.54 -5.33 -9.33
N GLY A 12 -11.74 -4.77 -9.39
CA GLY A 12 -12.86 -5.16 -8.52
C GLY A 12 -12.80 -4.54 -7.12
N TRP A 13 -12.03 -3.47 -6.97
CA TRP A 13 -11.91 -2.69 -5.74
C TRP A 13 -13.00 -1.62 -5.62
N GLU A 14 -13.62 -1.24 -6.74
CA GLU A 14 -14.59 -0.16 -6.87
C GLU A 14 -15.76 -0.27 -5.86
N PRO A 15 -16.30 -1.46 -5.52
CA PRO A 15 -17.37 -1.59 -4.52
C PRO A 15 -16.96 -1.20 -3.09
N LEU A 16 -15.66 -1.09 -2.79
CA LEU A 16 -15.14 -0.67 -1.48
C LEU A 16 -14.86 0.84 -1.42
N GLU A 17 -14.97 1.57 -2.53
CA GLU A 17 -14.76 3.01 -2.55
C GLU A 17 -15.81 3.74 -1.69
N GLY A 18 -15.36 4.63 -0.80
CA GLY A 18 -16.21 5.36 0.13
C GLY A 18 -16.58 4.59 1.40
N THR A 19 -16.10 3.34 1.56
CA THR A 19 -16.41 2.52 2.74
C THR A 19 -15.44 2.74 3.90
N PHE A 20 -14.26 3.30 3.64
CA PHE A 20 -13.24 3.57 4.67
C PHE A 20 -13.43 4.93 5.34
N SER A 21 -14.32 5.76 4.79
CA SER A 21 -14.64 7.10 5.27
C SER A 21 -13.39 7.97 5.39
N MET A 22 -12.51 8.01 4.39
CA MET A 22 -11.28 8.81 4.40
C MET A 22 -11.55 10.31 4.43
N SER A 23 -10.54 11.10 4.84
CA SER A 23 -10.66 12.57 4.87
C SER A 23 -10.61 13.14 3.46
N ASP A 24 -9.79 12.54 2.61
CA ASP A 24 -9.80 12.76 1.16
C ASP A 24 -10.51 11.57 0.49
N PRO A 25 -11.66 11.76 -0.17
CA PRO A 25 -12.31 10.71 -0.93
C PRO A 25 -11.40 10.09 -2.01
N ASP A 26 -10.44 10.85 -2.53
CA ASP A 26 -9.50 10.35 -3.54
C ASP A 26 -8.45 9.40 -2.94
N ASP A 27 -8.30 9.31 -1.61
CA ASP A 27 -7.39 8.33 -0.98
C ASP A 27 -8.06 6.95 -0.77
N GLU A 28 -9.39 6.84 -0.90
CA GLU A 28 -10.16 5.60 -0.68
C GLU A 28 -9.70 4.46 -1.59
N HIS A 29 -9.42 4.76 -2.86
CA HIS A 29 -9.05 3.75 -3.85
C HIS A 29 -7.73 3.04 -3.49
N VAL A 30 -6.80 3.72 -2.81
CA VAL A 30 -5.53 3.14 -2.38
C VAL A 30 -5.77 2.06 -1.32
N VAL A 31 -6.68 2.30 -0.38
CA VAL A 31 -7.02 1.30 0.65
C VAL A 31 -7.87 0.18 0.06
N ALA A 32 -8.84 0.51 -0.79
CA ALA A 32 -9.66 -0.48 -1.49
C ALA A 32 -8.81 -1.45 -2.32
N THR A 33 -7.87 -0.93 -3.11
CA THR A 33 -6.94 -1.75 -3.90
C THR A 33 -6.00 -2.57 -3.02
N ALA A 34 -5.52 -2.02 -1.90
CA ALA A 34 -4.71 -2.77 -0.94
C ALA A 34 -5.48 -3.96 -0.33
N VAL A 35 -6.76 -3.77 0.00
CA VAL A 35 -7.63 -4.85 0.51
C VAL A 35 -7.85 -5.93 -0.54
N VAL A 36 -8.29 -5.56 -1.74
CA VAL A 36 -8.60 -6.53 -2.81
C VAL A 36 -7.34 -7.23 -3.31
N GLY A 37 -6.23 -6.50 -3.41
CA GLY A 37 -4.93 -7.03 -3.80
C GLY A 37 -4.21 -7.83 -2.71
N GLY A 38 -4.75 -7.87 -1.49
CA GLY A 38 -4.15 -8.59 -0.36
C GLY A 38 -2.81 -8.01 0.11
N ALA A 39 -2.60 -6.70 -0.06
CA ALA A 39 -1.38 -6.04 0.37
C ALA A 39 -1.28 -6.02 1.91
N GLY A 40 -0.09 -6.33 2.43
CA GLY A 40 0.20 -6.17 3.86
C GLY A 40 0.66 -4.76 4.25
N VAL A 41 1.09 -3.95 3.27
CA VAL A 41 1.71 -2.64 3.48
C VAL A 41 1.29 -1.68 2.37
N ILE A 42 0.96 -0.44 2.76
CA ILE A 42 0.92 0.75 1.90
C ILE A 42 2.18 1.56 2.18
N VAL A 43 3.00 1.78 1.16
CA VAL A 43 4.23 2.59 1.26
C VAL A 43 3.95 3.98 0.74
N THR A 44 4.05 5.01 1.58
CA THR A 44 3.72 6.39 1.19
C THR A 44 4.51 7.43 1.97
N LEU A 45 4.78 8.58 1.34
CA LEU A 45 5.28 9.77 2.03
C LEU A 45 4.14 10.55 2.72
N ASN A 46 2.89 10.37 2.29
CA ASN A 46 1.72 11.02 2.86
C ASN A 46 1.07 10.17 3.97
N LEU A 47 1.80 9.92 5.06
CA LEU A 47 1.27 9.13 6.19
C LEU A 47 -0.01 9.74 6.79
N LYS A 48 -0.18 11.06 6.70
CA LYS A 48 -1.36 11.78 7.22
C LYS A 48 -2.64 11.50 6.42
N GLY A 49 -2.52 11.09 5.16
CA GLY A 49 -3.66 10.71 4.31
C GLY A 49 -4.29 9.38 4.72
N PHE A 50 -3.53 8.51 5.39
CA PHE A 50 -3.94 7.15 5.73
C PHE A 50 -3.90 6.92 7.24
N PRO A 51 -4.75 7.59 8.02
CA PRO A 51 -4.78 7.44 9.47
C PRO A 51 -5.15 5.99 9.85
N ARG A 52 -4.48 5.47 10.88
CA ARG A 52 -4.53 4.05 11.26
C ARG A 52 -5.95 3.55 11.52
N GLU A 53 -6.80 4.40 12.09
CA GLU A 53 -8.19 4.10 12.42
C GLU A 53 -9.10 3.92 11.20
N ARG A 54 -8.68 4.36 10.01
CA ARG A 54 -9.44 4.21 8.76
C ARG A 54 -8.87 3.13 7.83
N VAL A 55 -7.72 2.55 8.18
CA VAL A 55 -7.06 1.49 7.41
C VAL A 55 -7.27 0.14 8.12
N PRO A 56 -7.65 -0.93 7.39
CA PRO A 56 -7.82 -2.26 7.97
C PRO A 56 -6.63 -2.73 8.84
N GLY A 57 -6.94 -3.44 9.92
CA GLY A 57 -5.98 -3.84 10.95
C GLY A 57 -4.77 -4.64 10.42
N ASN A 58 -4.94 -5.38 9.34
CA ASN A 58 -3.91 -6.20 8.72
C ASN A 58 -3.02 -5.46 7.71
N ILE A 59 -3.30 -4.19 7.41
CA ILE A 59 -2.53 -3.37 6.48
C ILE A 59 -1.75 -2.32 7.27
N GLN A 60 -0.44 -2.29 7.13
CA GLN A 60 0.41 -1.25 7.71
C GLN A 60 0.57 -0.08 6.73
N VAL A 61 0.77 1.13 7.24
CA VAL A 61 1.12 2.29 6.43
C VAL A 61 2.45 2.81 6.93
N ILE A 62 3.47 2.75 6.07
CA ILE A 62 4.86 3.08 6.45
C ILE A 62 5.53 3.97 5.41
N SER A 63 6.60 4.63 5.83
CA SER A 63 7.40 5.45 4.92
C SER A 63 8.23 4.60 3.95
N PRO A 64 8.62 5.11 2.77
CA PRO A 64 9.55 4.41 1.89
C PRO A 64 10.89 4.10 2.56
N ALA A 65 11.37 4.99 3.44
CA ALA A 65 12.62 4.78 4.17
C ALA A 65 12.52 3.60 5.15
N GLU A 66 11.40 3.49 5.85
CA GLU A 66 11.11 2.37 6.75
C GLU A 66 10.97 1.06 5.97
N PHE A 67 10.21 1.05 4.87
CA PHE A 67 10.08 -0.13 4.00
C PHE A 67 11.45 -0.60 3.45
N ALA A 68 12.32 0.32 3.04
CA ALA A 68 13.66 -0.01 2.58
C ALA A 68 14.54 -0.59 3.71
N ALA A 69 14.46 0.00 4.92
CA ALA A 69 15.18 -0.51 6.09
C ALA A 69 14.72 -1.92 6.47
N ASP A 70 13.41 -2.17 6.48
CA ASP A 70 12.82 -3.49 6.74
C ASP A 70 13.26 -4.52 5.70
N THR A 71 13.31 -4.13 4.43
CA THR A 71 13.75 -5.01 3.33
C THR A 71 15.23 -5.41 3.51
N VAL A 72 16.10 -4.47 3.87
CA VAL A 72 17.52 -4.76 4.17
C VAL A 72 17.67 -5.62 5.42
N SER A 73 16.88 -5.36 6.46
CA SER A 73 16.86 -6.16 7.69
C SER A 73 16.43 -7.60 7.42
N ALA A 74 15.40 -7.79 6.58
CA ALA A 74 14.92 -9.10 6.17
C ALA A 74 15.97 -9.88 5.35
N SER A 75 16.65 -9.21 4.41
CA SER A 75 17.79 -9.78 3.68
C SER A 75 18.60 -8.70 2.96
N ALA A 76 19.77 -8.38 3.50
CA ALA A 76 20.67 -7.40 2.88
C ALA A 76 21.10 -7.81 1.46
N ALA A 77 21.32 -9.11 1.24
CA ALA A 77 21.75 -9.63 -0.07
C ALA A 77 20.64 -9.54 -1.12
N ALA A 78 19.39 -9.85 -0.78
CA ALA A 78 18.26 -9.71 -1.70
C ALA A 78 17.95 -8.23 -1.96
N ALA A 79 17.97 -7.40 -0.91
CA ALA A 79 17.75 -5.95 -1.02
C ALA A 79 18.74 -5.29 -1.98
N ALA A 80 20.03 -5.64 -1.90
CA ALA A 80 21.06 -5.10 -2.79
C ALA A 80 20.88 -5.48 -4.27
N ARG A 81 20.15 -6.55 -4.59
CA ARG A 81 19.86 -6.99 -5.96
C ARG A 81 18.59 -6.38 -6.55
N ALA A 82 17.78 -5.71 -5.72
CA ALA A 82 16.51 -5.12 -6.13
C ALA A 82 16.68 -3.70 -6.74
N VAL A 83 17.91 -3.18 -6.79
CA VAL A 83 18.26 -1.83 -7.23
C VAL A 83 19.07 -1.86 -8.52
#